data_AF-A0A2R5FG07-F1
#
_entry.id   AF-A0A2R5FG07-F1
#
_cell.length_a   1.000
_cell.length_b   1.000
_cell.length_c   1.000
_cell.angle_alpha   90.00
_cell.angle_beta   90.00
_cell.angle_gamma   90.00
#
_symmetry.space_group_name_H-M   'P 1'
#
loop_
_entity.id
_entity.type
_entity.pdbx_description
1 polymer ?
#
loop_
_entity_poly.entity_id
_entity_poly.type
_entity_poly.pdbx_seq_one_letter_code
_entity_poly.pdbx_strand_id
1 'polypeptide(L)'
;MKLGTTPFSARGNVLWSDKTSAIIPELSVDVPIANRTNAYLTGGYSFVEKDGSPTPIGNKDSVVLGAGVESEVANNFLVYTNAKVGIGAYQNSDTPAVSINGGLGYRFK
;
A
#
# COMPACT_ATOMS: atom_id res chain seq x y z
N MET A 1 0.08 -11.19 -3.27
CA MET A 1 0.19 -12.66 -3.36
C MET A 1 -0.28 -13.27 -2.05
N LYS A 2 -1.21 -14.23 -2.07
CA LYS A 2 -1.63 -14.95 -0.87
C LYS A 2 -0.51 -15.83 -0.31
N LEU A 3 -0.36 -15.86 1.00
CA LEU A 3 0.64 -16.67 1.70
C LEU A 3 -0.01 -17.98 2.17
N GLY A 4 0.04 -19.00 1.31
CA GLY A 4 -0.60 -20.29 1.57
C GLY A 4 -2.13 -20.17 1.70
N THR A 5 -2.71 -20.97 2.60
CA THR A 5 -4.15 -20.98 2.91
C THR A 5 -4.53 -19.99 4.02
N THR A 6 -3.67 -19.02 4.32
CA THR A 6 -3.84 -18.08 5.43
C THR A 6 -4.59 -16.81 5.01
N PRO A 7 -5.11 -16.00 5.96
CA PRO A 7 -5.62 -14.67 5.64
C PRO A 7 -4.51 -13.69 5.22
N PHE A 8 -3.22 -14.07 5.30
CA PHE A 8 -2.12 -13.17 5.02
C PHE A 8 -1.76 -13.10 3.53
N SER A 9 -1.36 -11.92 3.07
CA SER A 9 -0.81 -11.70 1.72
C SER A 9 0.46 -10.85 1.76
N ALA A 10 1.39 -11.13 0.86
CA ALA A 10 2.48 -10.22 0.53
C ALA A 10 2.02 -9.20 -0.52
N ARG A 11 2.31 -7.92 -0.30
CA ARG A 11 1.99 -6.80 -1.20
C ARG A 11 3.23 -5.93 -1.37
N GLY A 12 3.25 -5.19 -2.47
CA GLY A 12 4.33 -4.28 -2.81
C GLY A 12 3.77 -3.11 -3.59
N ASN A 13 4.06 -1.90 -3.14
CA ASN A 13 3.63 -0.68 -3.81
C ASN A 13 4.86 0.15 -4.17
N VAL A 14 4.77 0.86 -5.30
CA VAL A 14 5.72 1.90 -5.66
C VAL A 14 4.93 3.19 -5.82
N LEU A 15 5.34 4.23 -5.11
CA LEU A 15 4.70 5.55 -5.16
C LEU A 15 5.65 6.52 -5.86
N TRP A 16 5.30 6.91 -7.08
CA TRP A 16 6.09 7.84 -7.87
C TRP A 16 5.75 9.31 -7.56
N SER A 17 6.74 10.16 -7.70
CA SER A 17 6.61 11.61 -7.70
C SER A 17 7.53 12.20 -8.78
N ASP A 18 7.47 13.52 -8.96
CA ASP A 18 8.34 14.22 -9.91
C ASP A 18 9.84 14.18 -9.54
N LYS A 19 10.17 13.85 -8.28
CA LYS A 19 11.56 13.94 -7.75
C LYS A 19 12.19 12.60 -7.40
N THR A 20 11.40 11.65 -6.92
CA THR A 20 11.86 10.31 -6.52
C THR A 20 10.68 9.35 -6.39
N SER A 21 10.93 8.10 -6.02
CA SER A 21 9.88 7.15 -5.68
C SER A 21 10.08 6.53 -4.29
N ALA A 22 9.01 5.95 -3.76
CA ALA A 22 9.04 5.15 -2.55
C ALA A 22 8.58 3.72 -2.85
N ILE A 23 9.39 2.74 -2.46
CA ILE A 23 9.11 1.31 -2.59
C ILE A 23 8.65 0.79 -1.23
N ILE A 24 7.50 0.14 -1.20
CA ILE A 24 6.81 -0.26 0.04
C ILE A 24 6.47 -1.75 -0.02
N PRO A 25 7.40 -2.64 0.38
CA PRO A 25 7.05 -4.03 0.70
C PRO A 25 6.19 -4.07 1.98
N GLU A 26 5.13 -4.86 1.96
CA GLU A 26 4.22 -4.97 3.10
C GLU A 26 3.54 -6.33 3.18
N LEU A 27 3.09 -6.66 4.38
CA LEU A 27 2.20 -7.79 4.64
C LEU A 27 0.80 -7.26 4.90
N SER A 28 -0.21 -8.00 4.46
CA SER A 28 -1.60 -7.69 4.74
C SER A 28 -2.33 -8.85 5.39
N VAL A 29 -3.41 -8.51 6.10
CA VAL A 29 -4.46 -9.44 6.51
C VAL A 29 -5.71 -9.08 5.71
N ASP A 30 -6.21 -10.04 4.93
CA ASP A 30 -7.39 -9.82 4.08
C ASP A 30 -8.63 -10.49 4.69
N VAL A 31 -9.72 -9.73 4.78
CA VAL A 31 -11.00 -10.16 5.33
C VAL A 31 -12.08 -10.04 4.24
N PRO A 32 -12.82 -11.11 3.92
CA PRO A 32 -13.94 -11.03 2.99
C PRO A 32 -15.07 -10.21 3.63
N ILE A 33 -15.54 -9.17 2.93
CA ILE A 33 -16.61 -8.29 3.43
C ILE A 33 -17.88 -8.36 2.58
N ALA A 34 -17.78 -8.81 1.32
CA ALA A 34 -18.90 -9.06 0.43
C ALA A 34 -18.49 -10.05 -0.67
N ASN A 35 -19.43 -10.42 -1.54
CA ASN A 35 -19.12 -11.27 -2.70
C ASN A 35 -18.01 -10.61 -3.53
N ARG A 36 -16.93 -11.37 -3.79
CA ARG A 36 -15.77 -10.92 -4.57
C ARG A 36 -15.07 -9.66 -4.04
N THR A 37 -15.34 -9.26 -2.79
CA THR A 37 -14.82 -8.03 -2.18
C THR A 37 -14.09 -8.35 -0.87
N ASN A 38 -12.85 -7.88 -0.75
CA ASN A 38 -12.05 -8.01 0.48
C ASN A 38 -11.65 -6.63 1.00
N ALA A 39 -11.75 -6.44 2.30
CA ALA A 39 -11.02 -5.40 3.00
C ALA A 39 -9.66 -5.95 3.44
N TYR A 40 -8.67 -5.10 3.59
CA TYR A 40 -7.37 -5.50 4.11
C TYR A 40 -6.73 -4.41 4.96
N LEU A 41 -5.93 -4.85 5.92
CA LEU A 41 -5.02 -4.01 6.70
C LEU A 41 -3.59 -4.39 6.35
N THR A 42 -2.70 -3.42 6.24
CA THR A 42 -1.30 -3.64 5.89
C THR A 42 -0.35 -3.07 6.93
N GLY A 43 0.80 -3.72 7.06
CA GLY A 43 1.96 -3.23 7.80
C GLY A 43 3.21 -3.50 6.97
N GLY A 44 4.06 -2.49 6.81
CA GLY A 44 5.26 -2.56 5.99
C GLY A 44 6.25 -1.44 6.29
N TYR A 45 7.18 -1.27 5.36
CA TYR A 45 8.23 -0.26 5.47
C TYR A 45 8.38 0.43 4.13
N SER A 46 8.49 1.76 4.14
CA SER A 46 8.75 2.57 2.95
C SER A 46 10.23 2.84 2.84
N PHE A 47 10.78 2.56 1.66
CA PHE A 47 12.13 2.91 1.26
C PHE A 47 12.06 4.04 0.23
N VAL A 48 12.55 5.23 0.57
CA VAL A 48 12.61 6.37 -0.34
C VAL A 48 13.90 6.29 -1.13
N GLU A 49 13.83 6.25 -2.47
CA GLU A 49 15.02 6.08 -3.31
C GLU A 49 16.03 7.23 -3.19
N LYS A 50 15.55 8.43 -2.85
CA LYS A 50 16.39 9.61 -2.62
C LYS A 50 15.96 10.35 -1.36
N ASP A 51 16.74 10.18 -0.30
CA ASP A 51 16.52 10.85 0.98
C ASP A 51 16.34 12.37 0.84
N GLY A 52 15.38 12.91 1.59
CA GLY A 52 15.01 14.32 1.61
C GLY A 52 14.14 14.75 0.43
N SER A 53 14.03 13.93 -0.61
CA SER A 53 13.16 14.22 -1.76
C SER A 53 11.72 13.74 -1.46
N PRO A 54 10.71 14.59 -1.70
CA PRO A 54 9.33 14.27 -1.34
C PRO A 54 8.77 13.14 -2.21
N THR A 55 8.05 12.21 -1.58
CA THR A 55 7.16 11.21 -2.20
C THR A 55 5.74 11.38 -1.66
N PRO A 56 4.73 10.70 -2.24
CA PRO A 56 3.38 10.71 -1.68
C PRO A 56 3.27 10.15 -0.25
N ILE A 57 4.31 9.50 0.28
CA ILE A 57 4.33 8.91 1.64
C ILE A 57 5.46 9.44 2.53
N GLY A 58 6.00 10.63 2.22
CA GLY A 58 7.06 11.27 3.01
C GLY A 58 8.37 11.42 2.26
N ASN A 59 9.42 11.87 2.93
CA ASN A 59 10.73 12.13 2.32
C ASN A 59 11.90 11.42 3.03
N LYS A 60 11.59 10.45 3.89
CA LYS A 60 12.56 9.52 4.46
C LYS A 60 11.93 8.14 4.65
N ASP A 61 12.78 7.16 4.87
CA ASP A 61 12.38 5.81 5.24
C ASP A 61 11.53 5.79 6.51
N SER A 62 10.48 4.95 6.51
CA SER A 62 9.54 4.90 7.64
C SER A 62 8.71 3.64 7.67
N VAL A 63 8.19 3.31 8.86
CA VAL A 63 7.15 2.30 9.02
C VAL A 63 5.85 2.82 8.39
N VAL A 64 5.18 1.95 7.65
CA VAL A 64 3.90 2.27 6.99
C VAL A 64 2.81 1.34 7.49
N LEU A 65 1.68 1.92 7.86
CA LEU A 65 0.43 1.21 8.07
C LEU A 65 -0.54 1.57 6.94
N GLY A 66 -1.39 0.63 6.56
CA GLY A 66 -2.35 0.87 5.50
C GLY A 66 -3.65 0.11 5.70
N ALA A 67 -4.66 0.57 4.97
CA ALA A 67 -5.95 -0.09 4.87
C ALA A 67 -6.48 0.08 3.45
N GLY A 68 -7.24 -0.90 2.97
CA GLY A 68 -7.83 -0.80 1.65
C GLY A 68 -8.95 -1.79 1.42
N VAL A 69 -9.59 -1.63 0.26
CA VAL A 69 -10.65 -2.51 -0.23
C VAL A 69 -10.36 -2.84 -1.67
N GLU A 70 -10.54 -4.10 -2.05
CA GLU A 70 -10.46 -4.59 -3.42
C GLU A 70 -11.71 -5.39 -3.78
N SER A 71 -12.21 -5.23 -5.01
CA SER A 71 -13.36 -5.96 -5.53
C SER A 71 -13.10 -6.46 -6.94
N GLU A 72 -13.32 -7.75 -7.21
CA GLU A 72 -13.29 -8.31 -8.57
C GLU A 72 -14.56 -7.85 -9.31
N VAL A 73 -14.39 -7.07 -10.38
CA VAL A 73 -15.48 -6.45 -11.16
C VAL A 73 -15.79 -7.22 -12.44
N ALA A 74 -14.80 -7.91 -12.98
CA ALA A 74 -14.92 -8.84 -14.10
C ALA A 74 -13.96 -10.00 -13.88
N ASN A 75 -14.11 -11.09 -14.64
CA ASN A 75 -13.19 -12.23 -14.52
C ASN A 75 -11.74 -11.72 -14.65
N ASN A 76 -10.96 -11.89 -13.58
CA ASN A 76 -9.55 -11.51 -13.47
C ASN A 76 -9.27 -10.00 -13.35
N PHE A 77 -10.27 -9.12 -13.41
CA PHE A 77 -10.10 -7.69 -13.20
C PHE A 77 -10.67 -7.25 -11.86
N LEU A 78 -9.93 -6.42 -11.14
CA LEU A 78 -10.37 -5.83 -9.88
C LEU A 78 -10.20 -4.32 -9.89
N VAL A 79 -11.04 -3.66 -9.08
CA VAL A 79 -10.82 -2.29 -8.64
C VAL A 79 -10.29 -2.33 -7.22
N TYR A 80 -9.44 -1.38 -6.87
CA TYR A 80 -8.97 -1.24 -5.50
C TYR A 80 -8.85 0.21 -5.09
N THR A 81 -8.93 0.41 -3.78
CA THR A 81 -8.54 1.64 -3.10
C THR A 81 -7.70 1.28 -1.88
N ASN A 82 -6.73 2.12 -1.55
CA ASN A 82 -6.01 2.05 -0.28
C ASN A 82 -5.67 3.44 0.25
N ALA A 83 -5.55 3.51 1.57
CA ALA A 83 -4.94 4.61 2.27
C ALA A 83 -3.73 4.07 3.04
N LYS A 84 -2.65 4.85 3.07
CA LYS A 84 -1.41 4.54 3.78
C LYS A 84 -0.98 5.71 4.63
N VAL A 85 -0.41 5.39 5.78
CA VAL A 85 0.16 6.35 6.72
C VAL A 85 1.60 5.96 7.00
N GLY A 86 2.54 6.82 6.62
CA GLY A 86 3.94 6.73 7.01
C GLY A 86 4.15 7.39 8.36
N ILE A 87 4.62 6.62 9.36
CA ILE A 87 4.80 7.09 10.74
C ILE A 87 6.11 7.88 10.83
N GLY A 88 6.01 9.16 11.20
CA GLY A 88 7.15 10.05 11.28
C GLY A 88 7.91 10.15 9.96
N ALA A 89 7.23 10.15 8.82
CA ALA A 89 7.84 9.97 7.49
C ALA A 89 8.50 11.23 6.89
N TYR A 90 8.57 12.32 7.67
CA TYR A 90 9.26 13.54 7.27
C TYR A 90 10.59 13.73 8.01
N GLN A 91 11.57 14.30 7.33
CA GLN A 91 12.79 14.79 7.96
C GLN A 91 12.47 16.03 8.81
N ASN A 92 13.11 16.15 9.98
CA ASN A 92 12.98 17.29 10.90
C ASN A 92 11.56 17.51 11.48
N SER A 93 10.67 16.51 11.37
CA SER A 93 9.33 16.55 11.95
C SER A 93 8.78 15.14 12.16
N ASP A 94 8.07 14.89 13.26
CA ASP A 94 7.38 13.62 13.53
C ASP A 94 5.99 13.54 12.87
N THR A 95 5.73 14.44 11.91
CA THR A 95 4.45 14.47 11.21
C THR A 95 4.25 13.20 10.38
N PRO A 96 3.08 12.55 10.44
CA PRO A 96 2.78 11.43 9.56
C PRO A 96 2.53 11.89 8.13
N ALA A 97 2.88 11.06 7.15
CA ALA A 97 2.53 11.27 5.74
C ALA A 97 1.35 10.39 5.36
N VAL A 98 0.38 10.91 4.61
CA VAL A 98 -0.82 10.17 4.20
C VAL A 98 -0.90 10.10 2.67
N SER A 99 -1.09 8.89 2.15
CA SER A 99 -1.30 8.64 0.72
C SER A 99 -2.62 7.90 0.50
N ILE A 100 -3.42 8.34 -0.45
CA ILE A 100 -4.65 7.65 -0.88
C ILE A 100 -4.49 7.30 -2.35
N ASN A 101 -4.71 6.03 -2.68
CA ASN A 101 -4.52 5.50 -4.02
C ASN A 101 -5.76 4.70 -4.43
N GLY A 102 -6.08 4.75 -5.70
CA GLY A 102 -7.10 3.91 -6.30
C GLY A 102 -6.65 3.47 -7.69
N GLY A 103 -7.14 2.32 -8.14
CA GLY A 103 -6.75 1.82 -9.44
C GLY A 103 -7.44 0.53 -9.86
N LEU A 104 -6.97 0.03 -11.00
CA LEU A 104 -7.37 -1.23 -11.59
C LEU A 104 -6.25 -2.25 -11.39
N GLY A 105 -6.63 -3.51 -11.19
CA GLY A 105 -5.70 -4.62 -11.05
C GLY A 105 -6.12 -5.79 -11.94
N TYR A 106 -5.13 -6.59 -12.30
CA TYR A 106 -5.33 -7.87 -12.96
C TYR A 106 -4.85 -9.00 -12.05
N ARG A 107 -5.69 -10.02 -11.88
CA ARG A 107 -5.41 -11.21 -11.09
C ARG A 107 -5.06 -12.36 -12.01
N PHE A 108 -3.79 -12.74 -11.99
CA PHE A 108 -3.32 -13.99 -12.59
C PHE A 108 -3.91 -15.15 -11.76
N LYS A 109 -4.68 -16.02 -12.42
CA LYS A 109 -5.24 -17.24 -11.84
C LYS A 109 -4.43 -18.42 -12.33
#